data_AF-A0A971WW55-F1
#
_entry.id   AF-A0A971WW55-F1
#
_cell.length_a   1.000
_cell.length_b   1.000
_cell.length_c   1.000
_cell.angle_alpha   90.00
_cell.angle_beta   90.00
_cell.angle_gamma   90.00
#
_symmetry.space_group_name_H-M   'P 1'
#
loop_
_entity.id
_entity.type
_entity.pdbx_description
1 polymer ?
#
loop_
_entity_poly.entity_id
_entity_poly.type
_entity_poly.pdbx_seq_one_letter_code
_entity_poly.pdbx_strand_id
1 'polypeptide(L)'
;PPEHGQRSWALLIGEIVRELRDLAGELDVPIILLSQLNRGVESRENKRPLMSDLRDSGNIEEFADIVMFLYREDYYYPEQAKQNGTEGVVEVIFAKQRRGPTGTVKLRFIREYTRFIDEFNQN
;
A
#
# COMPACT_ATOMS: atom_id res chain seq x y z
N PRO A 1 -11.17 16.22 -30.05
CA PRO A 1 -11.38 15.99 -28.60
C PRO A 1 -12.33 17.05 -28.02
N PRO A 2 -13.39 16.69 -27.27
CA PRO A 2 -14.24 17.69 -26.66
C PRO A 2 -13.55 18.28 -25.43
N GLU A 3 -13.58 19.60 -25.31
CA GLU A 3 -13.11 20.35 -24.16
C GLU A 3 -14.02 20.07 -22.96
N HIS A 4 -13.54 19.31 -21.99
CA HIS A 4 -14.13 19.29 -20.65
C HIS A 4 -13.19 20.09 -19.76
N GLY A 5 -13.72 21.19 -19.19
CA GLY A 5 -12.99 22.06 -18.28
C GLY A 5 -12.26 21.24 -17.23
N GLN A 6 -11.02 21.65 -16.94
CA GLN A 6 -10.03 20.98 -16.08
C GLN A 6 -10.62 20.36 -14.82
N ARG A 7 -11.16 19.13 -14.91
CA ARG A 7 -11.31 18.27 -13.75
C ARG A 7 -9.92 17.74 -13.45
N SER A 8 -9.40 18.10 -12.28
CA SER A 8 -8.15 17.53 -11.79
C SER A 8 -8.28 16.01 -11.78
N TRP A 9 -7.34 15.30 -12.42
CA TRP A 9 -7.33 13.83 -12.46
C TRP A 9 -7.42 13.21 -11.06
N ALA A 10 -6.85 13.87 -10.05
CA ALA A 10 -6.98 13.46 -8.66
C ALA A 10 -8.45 13.45 -8.19
N LEU A 11 -9.25 14.45 -8.55
CA LEU A 11 -10.67 14.48 -8.19
C LEU A 11 -11.44 13.32 -8.83
N LEU A 12 -11.15 13.00 -10.09
CA LEU A 12 -11.79 11.88 -10.79
C LEU A 12 -11.47 10.54 -10.13
N ILE A 13 -10.22 10.32 -9.73
CA ILE A 13 -9.83 9.06 -9.06
C ILE A 13 -10.52 8.96 -7.69
N GLY A 14 -10.62 10.06 -6.94
CA GLY A 14 -11.35 10.10 -5.68
C GLY A 14 -12.83 9.75 -5.83
N GLU A 15 -13.49 10.28 -6.86
CA GLU A 15 -14.89 9.94 -7.19
C GLU A 15 -15.04 8.44 -7.47
N ILE A 16 -14.16 7.85 -8.29
CA ILE A 16 -14.17 6.42 -8.62
C ILE A 16 -13.99 5.56 -7.36
N VAL A 17 -13.03 5.90 -6.50
CA VAL A 17 -12.78 5.14 -5.26
C VAL A 17 -13.98 5.19 -4.32
N ARG A 18 -14.63 6.36 -4.21
CA ARG A 18 -15.86 6.50 -3.41
C ARG A 18 -16.99 5.63 -3.96
N GLU A 19 -17.23 5.65 -5.27
CA GLU A 19 -18.24 4.81 -5.92
C GLU A 19 -17.96 3.31 -5.73
N LEU A 20 -16.69 2.90 -5.84
CA LEU A 20 -16.28 1.51 -5.58
C LEU A 20 -16.52 1.09 -4.13
N ARG A 21 -16.26 1.98 -3.16
CA ARG A 21 -16.57 1.71 -1.75
C ARG A 21 -18.07 1.52 -1.53
N ASP A 22 -18.89 2.40 -2.11
CA ASP A 22 -20.34 2.34 -1.96
C ASP A 22 -20.87 1.03 -2.58
N LEU A 23 -20.36 0.65 -3.77
CA LEU A 23 -20.66 -0.64 -4.42
C LEU A 23 -20.25 -1.85 -3.58
N ALA A 24 -19.06 -1.80 -2.95
CA ALA A 24 -18.59 -2.86 -2.05
C ALA A 24 -19.57 -3.10 -0.89
N GLY A 25 -20.12 -2.02 -0.34
CA GLY A 25 -21.13 -2.06 0.72
C GLY A 25 -22.49 -2.56 0.24
N GLU A 26 -22.92 -2.19 -0.98
CA GLU A 26 -24.18 -2.66 -1.57
C GLU A 26 -24.15 -4.16 -1.90
N LEU A 27 -23.02 -4.66 -2.40
CA LEU A 27 -22.85 -6.06 -2.78
C LEU A 27 -22.38 -6.97 -1.63
N ASP A 28 -22.01 -6.39 -0.48
CA ASP A 28 -21.41 -7.09 0.65
C ASP A 28 -20.17 -7.93 0.26
N VAL A 29 -19.30 -7.34 -0.57
CA VAL A 29 -18.05 -7.98 -1.02
C VAL A 29 -16.84 -7.08 -0.78
N PRO A 30 -15.68 -7.64 -0.40
CA PRO A 30 -14.46 -6.85 -0.27
C PRO A 30 -13.92 -6.47 -1.64
N ILE A 31 -13.65 -5.18 -1.86
CA ILE A 31 -12.93 -4.67 -3.02
C ILE A 31 -11.51 -4.30 -2.59
N ILE A 32 -10.52 -4.85 -3.29
CA ILE A 32 -9.10 -4.54 -3.10
C ILE A 32 -8.61 -3.75 -4.30
N LEU A 33 -8.04 -2.57 -4.03
CA LEU A 33 -7.43 -1.71 -5.04
C LEU A 33 -5.92 -1.66 -4.83
N LEU A 34 -5.17 -1.79 -5.92
CA LEU A 34 -3.73 -1.57 -5.90
C LEU A 34 -3.46 -0.13 -6.33
N SER A 35 -2.69 0.61 -5.52
CA SER A 35 -2.24 1.96 -5.87
C SER A 35 -0.72 1.99 -5.92
N GLN A 36 -0.20 2.62 -6.97
CA GLN A 36 1.21 2.93 -7.07
C GLN A 36 1.50 4.21 -6.26
N LEU A 37 2.55 4.17 -5.45
CA LEU A 37 3.02 5.32 -4.69
C LEU A 37 3.71 6.36 -5.58
N ASN A 38 3.66 7.63 -5.18
CA ASN A 38 4.51 8.66 -5.77
C ASN A 38 6.00 8.30 -5.57
N ARG A 39 6.82 8.53 -6.61
CA ARG A 39 8.28 8.36 -6.58
C ARG A 39 9.00 9.20 -5.51
N GLY A 40 8.35 10.19 -4.90
CA GLY A 40 8.90 10.97 -3.79
C GLY A 40 9.36 10.12 -2.60
N VAL A 41 8.80 8.92 -2.40
CA VAL A 41 9.31 7.96 -1.40
C VAL A 41 10.80 7.60 -1.64
N GLU A 42 11.22 7.59 -2.91
CA GLU A 42 12.57 7.21 -3.33
C GLU A 42 13.62 8.29 -3.07
N SER A 43 13.24 9.52 -2.75
CA SER A 43 14.20 10.58 -2.42
C SER A 43 14.43 10.74 -0.91
N ARG A 44 13.56 10.16 -0.07
CA ARG A 44 13.68 10.24 1.39
C ARG A 44 14.81 9.36 1.93
N GLU A 45 15.39 9.72 3.07
CA GLU A 45 16.31 8.84 3.79
C GLU A 45 15.58 7.59 4.26
N ASN A 46 14.44 7.76 4.93
CA ASN A 46 13.56 6.65 5.28
C ASN A 46 12.60 6.35 4.12
N LYS A 47 12.84 5.21 3.47
CA LYS A 47 12.08 4.70 2.32
C LYS A 47 10.76 4.04 2.69
N ARG A 48 10.37 4.04 3.98
CA ARG A 48 9.07 3.50 4.41
C ARG A 48 7.93 4.36 3.85
N PRO A 49 6.94 3.75 3.18
CA PRO A 49 5.77 4.46 2.68
C PRO A 49 4.97 5.13 3.79
N LEU A 50 4.39 6.28 3.46
CA LEU A 50 3.54 7.08 4.32
C LEU A 50 2.22 7.39 3.58
N MET A 51 1.19 7.74 4.34
CA MET A 51 -0.11 8.15 3.76
C MET A 51 0.02 9.30 2.76
N SER A 52 0.96 10.23 2.97
CA SER A 52 1.24 11.32 2.04
C SER A 52 1.71 10.88 0.66
N ASP A 53 2.23 9.65 0.52
CA ASP A 53 2.68 9.11 -0.77
C ASP A 53 1.50 8.70 -1.67
N LEU A 54 0.26 8.68 -1.13
CA LEU A 54 -1.00 8.46 -1.86
C LEU A 54 -1.70 9.75 -2.28
N ARG A 55 -1.16 10.93 -1.92
CA ARG A 55 -1.87 12.21 -2.04
C ARG A 55 -2.26 12.57 -3.48
N ASP A 56 -1.43 12.20 -4.46
CA ASP A 56 -1.72 12.43 -5.89
C ASP A 56 -2.72 11.41 -6.46
N SER A 57 -3.10 10.41 -5.66
CA SER A 57 -4.09 9.40 -6.06
C SER A 57 -5.53 9.85 -5.83
N GLY A 58 -5.79 11.08 -5.40
CA GLY A 58 -7.16 11.59 -5.33
C GLY A 58 -7.89 11.34 -4.02
N ASN A 59 -7.21 11.54 -2.89
CA ASN A 59 -7.78 11.34 -1.56
C ASN A 59 -8.31 9.90 -1.33
N ILE A 60 -7.70 8.89 -1.97
CA ILE A 60 -8.04 7.47 -1.74
C ILE A 60 -8.00 7.14 -0.26
N GLU A 61 -7.05 7.75 0.45
CA GLU A 61 -6.88 7.62 1.89
C GLU A 61 -8.10 8.07 2.68
N GLU A 62 -8.93 8.98 2.20
CA GLU A 62 -10.12 9.44 2.92
C GLU A 62 -11.19 8.36 2.92
N PHE A 63 -11.41 7.73 1.76
CA PHE A 63 -12.49 6.78 1.51
C PHE A 63 -12.15 5.35 1.89
N ALA A 64 -10.89 4.92 1.72
CA ALA A 64 -10.47 3.56 2.01
C ALA A 64 -10.74 3.18 3.48
N ASP A 65 -11.31 2.00 3.71
CA ASP A 65 -11.50 1.48 5.07
C ASP A 65 -10.17 0.95 5.66
N ILE A 66 -9.33 0.36 4.80
CA ILE A 66 -8.00 -0.16 5.12
C ILE A 66 -7.00 0.40 4.11
N VAL A 67 -5.84 0.82 4.59
CA VAL A 67 -4.67 1.15 3.74
C VAL A 67 -3.48 0.34 4.22
N MET A 68 -2.95 -0.48 3.33
CA MET A 68 -1.75 -1.31 3.56
C MET A 68 -0.64 -0.88 2.62
N PHE A 69 0.57 -0.75 3.17
CA PHE A 69 1.79 -0.60 2.39
C PHE A 69 2.66 -1.84 2.50
N LEU A 70 3.45 -2.10 1.46
CA LEU A 70 4.49 -3.11 1.46
C LEU A 70 5.84 -2.42 1.52
N TYR A 71 6.71 -2.86 2.42
CA TYR A 71 8.08 -2.36 2.52
C TYR A 71 9.08 -3.51 2.61
N ARG A 72 10.18 -3.37 1.87
CA ARG A 72 11.27 -4.34 1.79
C ARG A 72 12.59 -3.66 2.07
N GLU A 73 13.17 -3.93 3.25
CA GLU A 73 14.48 -3.41 3.63
C GLU A 73 15.57 -3.92 2.69
N ASP A 74 15.51 -5.21 2.33
CA ASP A 74 16.47 -5.89 1.46
C ASP A 74 16.47 -5.39 0.00
N TYR A 75 15.48 -4.59 -0.40
CA TYR A 75 15.44 -3.91 -1.69
C TYR A 75 16.23 -2.58 -1.65
N TYR A 76 16.14 -1.85 -0.53
CA TYR A 76 16.79 -0.53 -0.38
C TYR A 76 18.19 -0.61 0.25
N TYR A 77 18.40 -1.56 1.17
CA TYR A 77 19.62 -1.70 1.97
C TYR A 77 20.06 -3.18 2.02
N PRO A 78 20.51 -3.75 0.89
CA PRO A 78 20.78 -5.19 0.78
C PRO A 78 21.86 -5.68 1.76
N GLU A 79 22.95 -4.93 1.94
CA GLU A 79 24.03 -5.32 2.86
C GLU A 79 23.59 -5.31 4.32
N GLN A 80 22.75 -4.33 4.71
CA GLN A 80 22.20 -4.26 6.06
C GLN A 80 21.23 -5.41 6.32
N ALA A 81 20.35 -5.71 5.35
CA ALA A 81 19.44 -6.84 5.46
C ALA A 81 20.18 -8.17 5.60
N LYS A 82 21.28 -8.34 4.84
CA LYS A 82 22.15 -9.51 4.94
C LYS A 82 22.82 -9.63 6.32
N GLN A 83 23.36 -8.53 6.85
CA GLN A 83 23.97 -8.50 8.18
C GLN A 83 22.97 -8.84 9.30
N ASN A 84 21.73 -8.36 9.15
CA ASN A 84 20.66 -8.58 10.12
C ASN A 84 19.92 -9.91 9.95
N GLY A 85 20.20 -10.66 8.87
CA GLY A 85 19.46 -11.87 8.53
C GLY A 85 17.98 -11.61 8.16
N THR A 86 17.66 -10.39 7.71
CA THR A 86 16.30 -9.96 7.32
C THR A 86 16.06 -10.02 5.81
N GLU A 87 16.91 -10.74 5.07
CA GLU A 87 16.74 -10.94 3.62
C GLU A 87 15.39 -11.59 3.31
N GLY A 88 14.68 -11.03 2.33
CA GLY A 88 13.33 -11.47 1.98
C GLY A 88 12.24 -11.08 2.99
N VAL A 89 12.54 -10.47 4.14
CA VAL A 89 11.50 -9.98 5.05
C VAL A 89 10.74 -8.83 4.39
N VAL A 90 9.41 -8.91 4.40
CA VAL A 90 8.50 -7.86 3.94
C VAL A 90 7.61 -7.43 5.08
N GLU A 91 7.55 -6.13 5.29
CA GLU A 91 6.62 -5.52 6.21
C GLU A 91 5.33 -5.14 5.48
N VAL A 92 4.22 -5.68 5.96
CA VAL A 92 2.87 -5.26 5.60
C VAL A 92 2.42 -4.26 6.66
N ILE A 93 2.42 -2.98 6.29
CA ILE A 93 2.16 -1.86 7.19
C ILE A 93 0.70 -1.44 7.03
N PHE A 94 -0.12 -1.71 8.04
CA PHE A 94 -1.49 -1.23 8.14
C PHE A 94 -1.47 0.24 8.58
N ALA A 95 -1.34 1.15 7.62
CA ALA A 95 -1.26 2.59 7.88
C ALA A 95 -2.62 3.21 8.23
N LYS A 96 -3.72 2.60 7.77
CA LYS A 96 -5.10 2.96 8.16
C LYS A 96 -5.92 1.70 8.35
N GLN A 97 -6.74 1.70 9.40
CA GLN A 97 -7.73 0.66 9.68
C GLN A 97 -8.93 1.32 10.38
N ARG A 98 -10.08 1.44 9.71
CA ARG A 98 -11.25 2.10 10.31
C ARG A 98 -11.87 1.29 11.45
N ARG A 99 -11.75 -0.04 11.42
CA ARG A 99 -12.36 -0.97 12.39
C ARG A 99 -11.33 -1.90 13.02
N GLY A 100 -10.32 -1.33 13.67
CA GLY A 100 -9.28 -2.13 14.30
C GLY A 100 -7.97 -1.36 14.48
N PRO A 101 -6.93 -2.01 15.04
CA PRO A 101 -5.64 -1.40 15.23
C PRO A 101 -4.88 -1.24 13.91
N THR A 102 -4.05 -0.20 13.84
CA THR A 102 -2.93 -0.12 12.88
C THR A 102 -1.75 -0.92 13.41
N GLY A 103 -0.77 -1.20 12.55
CA GLY A 103 0.42 -1.95 12.94
C GLY A 103 1.16 -2.51 11.75
N THR A 104 2.20 -3.29 12.03
CA THR A 104 3.03 -3.92 10.99
C THR A 104 3.07 -5.42 11.23
N VAL A 105 2.77 -6.18 10.17
CA VAL A 105 2.96 -7.63 10.13
C VAL A 105 4.17 -7.92 9.26
N LYS A 106 4.97 -8.92 9.64
CA LYS A 106 6.11 -9.39 8.85
C LYS A 106 5.75 -10.67 8.13
N LEU A 107 6.10 -10.73 6.85
CA LEU A 107 6.02 -11.90 6.00
C LEU A 107 7.40 -12.15 5.39
N ARG A 108 7.59 -13.31 4.76
CA ARG A 108 8.78 -13.56 3.94
C ARG A 108 8.42 -13.66 2.46
N PHE A 109 9.16 -12.95 1.62
CA PHE A 109 9.04 -12.96 0.18
C PHE A 109 10.14 -13.80 -0.45
N ILE A 110 9.73 -14.88 -1.12
CA ILE A 110 10.59 -15.76 -1.88
C ILE A 110 10.64 -15.24 -3.32
N ARG A 111 11.76 -14.62 -3.70
CA ARG A 111 11.93 -13.89 -4.96
C ARG A 111 11.76 -14.80 -6.18
N GLU A 112 12.24 -16.04 -6.08
CA GLU A 112 12.26 -17.05 -7.12
C GLU A 112 10.84 -17.46 -7.55
N TYR A 113 9.86 -17.31 -6.66
CA TYR A 113 8.47 -17.70 -6.90
C TYR A 113 7.50 -16.53 -6.82
N THR A 114 7.98 -15.30 -6.60
CA THR A 114 7.17 -14.10 -6.34
C THR A 114 6.08 -14.39 -5.29
N ARG A 115 6.46 -15.07 -4.21
CA ARG A 115 5.52 -15.61 -3.22
C ARG A 115 5.77 -15.05 -1.84
N PHE A 116 4.69 -14.66 -1.16
CA PHE A 116 4.70 -14.35 0.26
C PHE A 116 4.35 -15.60 1.07
N ILE A 117 5.12 -15.87 2.11
CA ILE A 117 4.85 -16.92 3.09
C ILE A 117 4.78 -16.30 4.48
N ASP A 118 3.97 -16.93 5.35
CA ASP A 118 3.99 -16.61 6.77
C ASP A 118 5.32 -17.07 7.37
N GLU A 119 5.91 -16.21 8.20
CA GLU A 119 7.14 -16.51 8.93
C GLU A 119 6.87 -17.39 10.17
N PHE A 120 5.61 -17.48 10.62
CA PHE A 120 5.21 -18.08 11.89
C PHE A 120 4.73 -19.54 11.83
N ASN A 121 4.87 -20.24 10.70
CA ASN A 121 4.72 -21.70 10.68
C ASN A 121 5.96 -22.42 11.26
N GLN A 122 6.35 -22.05 12.48
CA GLN A 122 7.13 -22.91 13.38
C GLN A 122 6.19 -23.36 14.50
N ASN A 123 5.32 -24.33 14.18
CA ASN A 123 4.76 -25.34 15.08
C ASN A 123 4.07 -26.42 14.24
#